data_AF-A0A969JWM8-F1
#
_entry.id   AF-A0A969JWM8-F1
#
_cell.length_a   1.000
_cell.length_b   1.000
_cell.length_c   1.000
_cell.angle_alpha   90.00
_cell.angle_beta   90.00
_cell.angle_gamma   90.00
#
_symmetry.space_group_name_H-M   'P 1'
#
loop_
_entity.id
_entity.type
_entity.pdbx_description
1 polymer ?
#
loop_
_entity_poly.entity_id
_entity_poly.type
_entity_poly.pdbx_seq_one_letter_code
_entity_poly.pdbx_strand_id
1 'polypeptide(L)'
;MSITHVFAGNRLDRGDVQRRDDTWLAAAYADPAARILPLWQLNVLVEGNRDAHLVWLRPTDVARLDIDVAPVFLGLDSAVPHFALDISELSDPTHELNLGEEARFEDARAAAMRLPGPETGVVAQARSQLDWHRRHGFCSSCGERSTPTRGGHLRKCAACGAEHFPRTDPVAIMLVTDGERCLLGSPRAAWRIRACIPHWLALSIRANRSRKPCVVKYGRKPASRSPRSPITPPSPGPFRRR
;
A
#
# COMPACT_ATOMS: atom_id res chain seq x y z
N MET A 1 22.82 -11.07 8.23
CA MET A 1 22.06 -9.86 7.84
C MET A 1 20.59 -10.24 7.70
N SER A 2 19.67 -9.48 8.30
CA SER A 2 18.23 -9.66 8.06
C SER A 2 17.87 -8.95 6.75
N ILE A 3 17.28 -9.67 5.78
CA ILE A 3 16.76 -9.06 4.56
C ILE A 3 15.31 -8.65 4.83
N THR A 4 15.11 -7.41 5.25
CA THR A 4 13.78 -6.82 5.33
C THR A 4 13.25 -6.58 3.91
N HIS A 5 12.10 -7.16 3.57
CA HIS A 5 11.45 -6.88 2.28
C HIS A 5 11.09 -5.39 2.16
N VAL A 6 11.15 -4.84 0.94
CA VAL A 6 10.90 -3.41 0.64
C VAL A 6 9.69 -2.86 1.39
N PHE A 7 8.53 -3.51 1.32
CA PHE A 7 7.30 -3.02 1.97
C PHE A 7 7.06 -3.54 3.40
N ALA A 8 7.99 -4.30 3.99
CA ALA A 8 7.85 -4.88 5.33
C ALA A 8 8.42 -3.99 6.44
N GLY A 9 9.25 -3.01 6.13
CA GLY A 9 9.67 -1.99 7.08
C GLY A 9 8.58 -0.93 7.26
N ASN A 10 7.90 -0.93 8.39
CA ASN A 10 7.00 0.16 8.79
C ASN A 10 7.27 0.45 10.27
N ARG A 11 7.71 1.68 10.56
CA ARG A 11 8.10 2.13 11.90
C ARG A 11 6.94 2.51 12.83
N LEU A 12 5.73 2.69 12.28
CA LEU A 12 4.59 3.19 13.03
C LEU A 12 4.00 2.09 13.92
N ASP A 13 3.85 2.37 15.22
CA ASP A 13 2.94 1.63 16.07
C ASP A 13 1.53 1.80 15.50
N ARG A 14 0.86 0.68 15.20
CA ARG A 14 -0.47 0.72 14.57
C ARG A 14 -1.55 1.28 15.48
N GLY A 15 -1.33 1.36 16.79
CA GLY A 15 -2.22 2.03 17.74
C GLY A 15 -3.62 1.43 17.80
N ASP A 16 -3.74 0.11 18.03
CA ASP A 16 -5.04 -0.59 18.00
C ASP A 16 -6.03 -0.11 19.07
N VAL A 17 -5.53 0.41 20.20
CA VAL A 17 -6.37 1.02 21.25
C VAL A 17 -6.90 2.36 20.77
N GLN A 18 -6.02 3.25 20.34
CA GLN A 18 -6.31 4.60 19.83
C GLN A 18 -7.29 4.55 18.66
N ARG A 19 -7.14 3.56 17.77
CA ARG A 19 -8.08 3.33 16.66
C ARG A 19 -9.52 3.16 17.09
N ARG A 20 -9.83 2.75 18.32
CA ARG A 20 -11.21 2.48 18.75
C ARG A 20 -11.90 3.69 19.36
N ASP A 21 -11.16 4.78 19.58
CA ASP A 21 -11.65 6.02 20.18
C ASP A 21 -11.72 7.12 19.11
N ASP A 22 -12.92 7.33 18.57
CA ASP A 22 -13.16 8.35 17.54
C ASP A 22 -12.99 9.78 18.10
N THR A 23 -13.12 9.99 19.42
CA THR A 23 -12.84 11.28 20.08
C THR A 23 -11.35 11.57 20.11
N TRP A 24 -10.56 10.57 20.51
CA TRP A 24 -9.10 10.65 20.48
C TRP A 24 -8.60 10.85 19.04
N LEU A 25 -9.16 10.15 18.06
CA LEU A 25 -8.78 10.29 16.65
C LEU A 25 -9.03 11.70 16.12
N ALA A 26 -10.17 12.31 16.46
CA ALA A 26 -10.48 13.70 16.09
C ALA A 26 -9.48 14.69 16.72
N ALA A 27 -9.20 14.54 18.02
CA ALA A 27 -8.23 15.37 18.72
C ALA A 27 -6.80 15.20 18.16
N ALA A 28 -6.38 13.95 17.90
CA ALA A 28 -5.07 13.63 17.36
C ALA A 28 -4.88 14.07 15.91
N TYR A 29 -5.96 14.20 15.13
CA TYR A 29 -5.90 14.77 13.77
C TYR A 29 -5.79 16.31 13.81
N ALA A 30 -6.35 16.97 14.82
CA ALA A 30 -6.23 18.41 15.04
C ALA A 30 -4.92 18.84 15.71
N ASP A 31 -4.15 17.92 16.29
CA ASP A 31 -2.87 18.18 16.97
C ASP A 31 -1.84 18.80 16.01
N PRO A 32 -1.26 19.99 16.29
CA PRO A 32 -0.20 20.59 15.47
C PRO A 32 1.05 19.69 15.27
N ALA A 33 1.29 18.73 16.16
CA ALA A 33 2.35 17.74 16.02
C ALA A 33 2.01 16.65 14.97
N ALA A 34 0.74 16.46 14.61
CA ALA A 34 0.31 15.42 13.67
C ALA A 34 0.99 15.54 12.29
N ARG A 35 1.10 14.40 11.62
CA ARG A 35 1.75 14.27 10.31
C ARG A 35 0.80 13.59 9.34
N ILE A 36 0.42 14.29 8.29
CA ILE A 36 -0.55 13.83 7.28
C ILE A 36 0.20 13.56 5.98
N LEU A 37 0.15 12.32 5.48
CA LEU A 37 0.67 11.95 4.18
C LEU A 37 -0.42 12.17 3.12
N PRO A 38 -0.29 13.18 2.24
CA PRO A 38 -1.22 13.35 1.14
C PRO A 38 -0.97 12.30 0.06
N LEU A 39 -2.05 11.72 -0.47
CA LEU A 39 -2.02 10.92 -1.68
C LEU A 39 -2.96 11.54 -2.72
N TRP A 40 -2.42 11.86 -3.89
CA TRP A 40 -3.19 12.35 -5.03
C TRP A 40 -3.30 11.25 -6.08
N GLN A 41 -4.53 10.80 -6.35
CA GLN A 41 -4.81 9.67 -7.26
C GLN A 41 -4.07 8.37 -6.89
N LEU A 42 -3.79 8.15 -5.60
CA LEU A 42 -2.94 7.08 -5.04
C LEU A 42 -1.42 7.20 -5.33
N ASN A 43 -0.98 8.28 -5.96
CA ASN A 43 0.43 8.68 -5.96
C ASN A 43 0.76 9.33 -4.62
N VAL A 44 1.98 9.12 -4.13
CA VAL A 44 2.43 9.62 -2.83
C VAL A 44 3.33 10.84 -3.00
N LEU A 45 3.19 11.83 -2.12
CA LEU A 45 4.06 13.00 -2.13
C LEU A 45 5.45 12.64 -1.61
N VAL A 46 6.46 12.89 -2.43
CA VAL A 46 7.88 12.67 -2.13
C VAL A 46 8.71 13.87 -2.51
N GLU A 47 9.75 14.12 -1.74
CA GLU A 47 10.78 15.13 -2.01
C GLU A 47 12.13 14.45 -2.24
N GLY A 48 13.02 15.13 -2.97
CA GLY A 48 14.34 14.63 -3.31
C GLY A 48 14.38 13.67 -4.50
N ASN A 49 15.58 13.49 -5.04
CA ASN A 49 15.82 12.71 -6.25
C ASN A 49 16.44 11.33 -5.96
N ARG A 50 17.67 11.27 -5.41
CA ARG A 50 18.35 9.99 -5.12
C ARG A 50 17.97 9.44 -3.75
N ASP A 51 18.09 10.26 -2.72
CA ASP A 51 17.73 9.96 -1.34
C ASP A 51 16.35 10.58 -1.08
N ALA A 52 15.31 9.87 -1.51
CA ALA A 52 13.95 10.40 -1.47
C ALA A 52 13.30 10.19 -0.10
N HIS A 53 12.46 11.14 0.31
CA HIS A 53 11.69 11.04 1.55
C HIS A 53 10.22 11.39 1.34
N LEU A 54 9.35 10.84 2.20
CA LEU A 54 7.94 11.22 2.28
C LEU A 54 7.80 12.63 2.84
N VAL A 55 7.05 13.47 2.14
CA VAL A 55 6.65 14.80 2.65
C VAL A 55 5.42 14.63 3.52
N TRP A 56 5.49 15.17 4.74
CA TRP A 56 4.40 15.13 5.71
C TRP A 56 3.85 16.54 5.90
N LEU A 57 2.57 16.71 5.60
CA LEU A 57 1.82 17.94 5.88
C LEU A 57 1.44 18.02 7.35
N ARG A 58 1.22 19.23 7.86
CA ARG A 58 0.58 19.48 9.16
C ARG A 58 -0.93 19.66 8.96
N PRO A 59 -1.77 19.53 10.00
CA PRO A 59 -3.20 19.82 9.91
C PRO A 59 -3.49 21.24 9.39
N THR A 60 -2.64 22.22 9.71
CA THR A 60 -2.75 23.60 9.22
C THR A 60 -2.51 23.76 7.72
N ASP A 61 -1.75 22.86 7.10
CA ASP A 61 -1.50 22.89 5.65
C ASP A 61 -2.68 22.27 4.89
N VAL A 62 -3.28 21.22 5.47
CA VAL A 62 -4.44 20.50 4.94
C VAL A 62 -5.74 21.28 5.12
N ALA A 63 -5.93 21.96 6.26
CA ALA A 63 -7.15 22.71 6.57
C ALA A 63 -7.45 23.85 5.58
N ARG A 64 -6.46 24.31 4.80
CA ARG A 64 -6.65 25.32 3.74
C ARG A 64 -7.30 24.78 2.47
N LEU A 65 -7.35 23.46 2.30
CA LEU A 65 -7.71 22.78 1.04
C LEU A 65 -9.22 22.46 0.94
N ASP A 66 -9.99 22.67 2.01
CA ASP A 66 -11.44 22.43 2.11
C ASP A 66 -11.89 21.01 1.68
N ILE A 67 -11.10 19.98 2.05
CA ILE A 67 -11.34 18.58 1.67
C ILE A 67 -12.18 17.85 2.72
N ASP A 68 -13.43 17.51 2.39
CA ASP A 68 -14.33 16.69 3.23
C ASP A 68 -14.12 15.18 2.99
N VAL A 69 -12.91 14.69 3.25
CA VAL A 69 -12.55 13.27 3.16
C VAL A 69 -11.99 12.78 4.49
N ALA A 70 -12.63 11.75 5.07
CA ALA A 70 -12.20 11.17 6.33
C ALA A 70 -10.76 10.60 6.23
N PRO A 71 -9.81 11.04 7.09
CA PRO A 71 -8.43 10.58 7.06
C PRO A 71 -8.30 9.15 7.58
N VAL A 72 -7.28 8.43 7.07
CA VAL A 72 -6.90 7.11 7.58
C VAL A 72 -5.77 7.26 8.59
N PHE A 73 -5.99 6.86 9.84
CA PHE A 73 -4.93 6.79 10.83
C PHE A 73 -3.93 5.69 10.45
N LEU A 74 -2.65 6.04 10.33
CA LEU A 74 -1.57 5.11 10.02
C LEU A 74 -0.98 4.52 11.29
N GLY A 75 -0.78 5.34 12.32
CA GLY A 75 -0.20 4.93 13.58
C GLY A 75 0.46 6.07 14.35
N LEU A 76 1.27 5.72 15.33
CA LEU A 76 2.13 6.63 16.08
C LEU A 76 3.59 6.39 15.70
N ASP A 77 4.38 7.46 15.57
CA ASP A 77 5.84 7.41 15.71
C ASP A 77 6.21 8.24 16.94
N SER A 78 6.82 7.63 17.96
CA SER A 78 7.28 8.35 19.14
C SER A 78 6.19 9.24 19.78
N ALA A 79 4.97 8.68 19.86
CA ALA A 79 3.69 9.33 20.23
C ALA A 79 3.10 10.37 19.25
N VAL A 80 3.81 10.75 18.18
CA VAL A 80 3.28 11.66 17.14
C VAL A 80 2.28 10.92 16.23
N PRO A 81 1.04 11.40 16.09
CA PRO A 81 0.03 10.73 15.27
C PRO A 81 0.24 10.96 13.77
N HIS A 82 0.25 9.87 13.01
CA HIS A 82 0.45 9.86 11.57
C HIS A 82 -0.83 9.41 10.86
N PHE A 83 -1.24 10.16 9.84
CA PHE A 83 -2.44 9.92 9.03
C PHE A 83 -2.09 9.88 7.53
N ALA A 84 -3.00 9.34 6.72
CA ALA A 84 -3.02 9.49 5.28
C ALA A 84 -4.34 10.11 4.84
N LEU A 85 -4.29 11.01 3.86
CA LEU A 85 -5.45 11.68 3.30
C LEU A 85 -5.46 11.52 1.77
N ASP A 86 -6.62 11.19 1.21
CA ASP A 86 -6.82 11.21 -0.23
C ASP A 86 -7.21 12.63 -0.65
N ILE A 87 -6.35 13.29 -1.43
CA ILE A 87 -6.56 14.65 -1.93
C ILE A 87 -6.90 14.67 -3.43
N SER A 88 -7.37 13.54 -3.98
CA SER A 88 -7.70 13.38 -5.41
C SER A 88 -8.77 14.32 -5.95
N GLU A 89 -9.47 15.07 -5.09
CA GLU A 89 -10.47 16.07 -5.49
C GLU A 89 -9.82 17.39 -5.95
N LEU A 90 -8.57 17.67 -5.53
CA LEU A 90 -7.80 18.80 -6.04
C LEU A 90 -7.35 18.55 -7.49
N SER A 91 -7.56 19.56 -8.34
CA SER A 91 -7.12 19.53 -9.75
C SER A 91 -5.62 19.71 -9.89
N ASP A 92 -5.02 20.64 -9.15
CA ASP A 92 -3.57 20.86 -9.06
C ASP A 92 -3.11 20.91 -7.59
N PRO A 93 -2.81 19.77 -6.96
CA PRO A 93 -2.32 19.74 -5.59
C PRO A 93 -0.91 20.34 -5.44
N THR A 94 -0.17 20.57 -6.54
CA THR A 94 1.17 21.16 -6.50
C THR A 94 1.06 22.65 -6.21
N HIS A 95 0.13 23.32 -6.88
CA HIS A 95 -0.18 24.73 -6.67
C HIS A 95 -0.83 24.97 -5.29
N GLU A 96 -1.88 24.20 -4.96
CA GLU A 96 -2.66 24.38 -3.71
C GLU A 96 -1.83 24.16 -2.43
N LEU A 97 -0.85 23.25 -2.48
CA LEU A 97 0.09 23.01 -1.38
C LEU A 97 1.32 23.94 -1.42
N ASN A 98 1.50 24.73 -2.49
CA ASN A 98 2.69 25.54 -2.77
C ASN A 98 4.00 24.71 -2.64
N LEU A 99 4.06 23.60 -3.37
CA LEU A 99 5.20 22.68 -3.36
C LEU A 99 6.42 23.29 -4.06
N GLY A 100 7.61 23.06 -3.52
CA GLY A 100 8.88 23.36 -4.18
C GLY A 100 9.21 22.36 -5.30
N GLU A 101 10.15 22.71 -6.19
CA GLU A 101 10.48 21.94 -7.40
C GLU A 101 10.94 20.49 -7.13
N GLU A 102 11.48 20.19 -5.95
CA GLU A 102 11.91 18.84 -5.57
C GLU A 102 10.76 17.93 -5.11
N ALA A 103 9.63 18.52 -4.69
CA ALA A 103 8.48 17.82 -4.13
C ALA A 103 7.43 17.52 -5.22
N ARG A 104 7.03 16.25 -5.33
CA ARG A 104 6.11 15.77 -6.38
C ARG A 104 5.33 14.54 -5.97
N PHE A 105 4.16 14.36 -6.58
CA PHE A 105 3.39 13.13 -6.47
C PHE A 105 3.96 12.05 -7.41
N GLU A 106 4.38 10.91 -6.85
CA GLU A 106 4.98 9.80 -7.61
C GLU A 106 4.23 8.48 -7.36
N ASP A 107 4.19 7.59 -8.35
CA ASP A 107 3.61 6.25 -8.18
C ASP A 107 4.32 5.53 -7.02
N ALA A 108 3.53 4.99 -6.09
CA ALA A 108 4.04 4.37 -4.88
C ALA A 108 5.09 3.27 -5.10
N ARG A 109 5.08 2.56 -6.25
CA ARG A 109 6.09 1.55 -6.56
C ARG A 109 7.37 2.18 -7.12
N ALA A 110 7.26 3.25 -7.92
CA ALA A 110 8.42 4.02 -8.37
C ALA A 110 9.11 4.69 -7.17
N ALA A 111 8.33 5.37 -6.32
CA ALA A 111 8.81 5.98 -5.08
C ALA A 111 9.52 4.97 -4.17
N ALA A 112 8.95 3.77 -4.02
CA ALA A 112 9.54 2.72 -3.18
C ALA A 112 10.88 2.12 -3.66
N MET A 113 11.37 2.51 -4.84
CA MET A 113 12.74 2.19 -5.27
C MET A 113 13.77 3.23 -4.80
N ARG A 114 13.33 4.38 -4.28
CA ARG A 114 14.17 5.52 -3.87
C ARG A 114 13.98 5.92 -2.40
N LEU A 115 12.82 5.60 -1.82
CA LEU A 115 12.49 5.80 -0.41
C LEU A 115 13.24 4.80 0.50
N PRO A 116 13.58 5.18 1.75
CA PRO A 116 14.17 4.25 2.71
C PRO A 116 13.16 3.17 3.17
N GLY A 117 13.70 2.01 3.56
CA GLY A 117 12.95 0.81 3.92
C GLY A 117 11.84 0.97 5.00
N PRO A 118 11.94 1.89 5.99
CA PRO A 118 10.86 2.14 6.94
C PRO A 118 9.71 3.00 6.40
N GLU A 119 9.95 3.83 5.38
CA GLU A 119 8.93 4.72 4.79
C GLU A 119 8.08 3.99 3.74
N THR A 120 8.70 3.08 2.99
CA THR A 120 8.03 2.25 1.98
C THR A 120 6.91 1.39 2.56
N GLY A 121 7.04 0.81 3.75
CA GLY A 121 5.94 0.10 4.42
C GLY A 121 4.84 1.03 4.97
N VAL A 122 5.13 2.32 5.16
CA VAL A 122 4.11 3.35 5.46
C VAL A 122 3.33 3.69 4.19
N VAL A 123 4.01 3.87 3.04
CA VAL A 123 3.35 4.04 1.72
C VAL A 123 2.46 2.85 1.40
N ALA A 124 2.93 1.62 1.60
CA ALA A 124 2.14 0.41 1.36
C ALA A 124 0.85 0.39 2.19
N GLN A 125 0.93 0.77 3.47
CA GLN A 125 -0.24 0.89 4.34
C GLN A 125 -1.20 1.99 3.84
N ALA A 126 -0.71 3.22 3.71
CA ALA A 126 -1.52 4.38 3.33
C ALA A 126 -2.25 4.15 2.01
N ARG A 127 -1.49 3.77 0.96
CA ARG A 127 -2.03 3.50 -0.37
C ARG A 127 -3.03 2.35 -0.36
N SER A 128 -2.76 1.26 0.36
CA SER A 128 -3.69 0.11 0.41
C SER A 128 -5.02 0.46 1.08
N GLN A 129 -5.01 1.24 2.16
CA GLN A 129 -6.22 1.63 2.86
C GLN A 129 -7.07 2.62 2.04
N LEU A 130 -6.44 3.65 1.46
CA LEU A 130 -7.15 4.63 0.62
C LEU A 130 -7.71 3.97 -0.66
N ASP A 131 -6.92 3.16 -1.37
CA ASP A 131 -7.37 2.39 -2.54
C ASP A 131 -8.53 1.44 -2.20
N TRP A 132 -8.48 0.80 -1.02
CA TRP A 132 -9.60 0.00 -0.54
C TRP A 132 -10.85 0.86 -0.27
N HIS A 133 -10.74 1.97 0.46
CA HIS A 133 -11.87 2.86 0.74
C HIS A 133 -12.52 3.42 -0.53
N ARG A 134 -11.73 3.90 -1.50
CA ARG A 134 -12.23 4.39 -2.81
C ARG A 134 -13.07 3.34 -3.54
N ARG A 135 -12.69 2.06 -3.43
CA ARG A 135 -13.35 0.94 -4.13
C ARG A 135 -14.50 0.28 -3.35
N HIS A 136 -14.69 0.60 -2.08
CA HIS A 136 -15.65 -0.09 -1.18
C HIS A 136 -16.55 0.90 -0.43
N GLY A 137 -17.10 1.90 -1.12
CA GLY A 137 -18.02 2.87 -0.52
C GLY A 137 -19.33 2.27 0.02
N PHE A 138 -19.80 1.16 -0.57
CA PHE A 138 -21.10 0.54 -0.29
C PHE A 138 -20.98 -0.81 0.41
N CYS A 139 -22.00 -1.17 1.17
CA CYS A 139 -22.10 -2.42 1.91
C CYS A 139 -22.28 -3.61 0.97
N SER A 140 -21.44 -4.64 1.10
CA SER A 140 -21.56 -5.85 0.27
C SER A 140 -22.73 -6.77 0.69
N SER A 141 -23.34 -6.54 1.86
CA SER A 141 -24.48 -7.31 2.36
C SER A 141 -25.83 -6.72 1.95
N CYS A 142 -26.00 -5.40 1.96
CA CYS A 142 -27.30 -4.74 1.68
C CYS A 142 -27.26 -3.62 0.62
N GLY A 143 -26.09 -3.25 0.09
CA GLY A 143 -25.95 -2.21 -0.93
C GLY A 143 -25.90 -0.77 -0.41
N GLU A 144 -26.32 -0.50 0.83
CA GLU A 144 -26.32 0.85 1.41
C GLU A 144 -24.90 1.41 1.62
N ARG A 145 -24.74 2.74 1.61
CA ARG A 145 -23.46 3.42 1.88
C ARG A 145 -22.93 3.02 3.26
N SER A 146 -21.63 2.74 3.31
CA SER A 146 -20.89 2.45 4.54
C SER A 146 -19.98 3.64 4.88
N THR A 147 -19.65 3.84 6.15
CA THR A 147 -18.72 4.87 6.62
C THR A 147 -17.40 4.26 7.08
N PRO A 148 -16.23 4.91 6.87
CA PRO A 148 -15.00 4.54 7.55
C PRO A 148 -15.18 4.63 9.06
N THR A 149 -14.67 3.66 9.80
CA THR A 149 -14.59 3.70 11.28
C THR A 149 -13.28 3.08 11.74
N ARG A 150 -12.98 3.25 13.03
CA ARG A 150 -11.72 2.85 13.66
C ARG A 150 -10.46 3.43 12.99
N GLY A 151 -10.46 4.74 12.77
CA GLY A 151 -9.36 5.44 12.08
C GLY A 151 -9.10 4.91 10.66
N GLY A 152 -10.15 4.56 9.92
CA GLY A 152 -10.07 4.01 8.57
C GLY A 152 -9.55 2.57 8.50
N HIS A 153 -9.57 1.81 9.60
CA HIS A 153 -9.18 0.40 9.57
C HIS A 153 -10.28 -0.52 9.04
N LEU A 154 -11.55 -0.13 9.20
CA LEU A 154 -12.71 -0.86 8.68
C LEU A 154 -13.78 0.12 8.16
N ARG A 155 -14.82 -0.42 7.52
CA ARG A 155 -16.04 0.34 7.17
C ARG A 155 -17.25 -0.34 7.79
N LYS A 156 -18.18 0.45 8.31
CA LYS A 156 -19.40 -0.03 8.96
C LYS A 156 -20.63 0.44 8.20
N CYS A 157 -21.59 -0.46 8.01
CA CYS A 157 -22.89 -0.11 7.46
C CYS A 157 -23.84 0.29 8.59
N ALA A 158 -24.39 1.50 8.54
CA ALA A 158 -25.38 1.94 9.53
C ALA A 158 -26.72 1.19 9.42
N ALA A 159 -27.15 0.83 8.21
CA ALA A 159 -28.44 0.19 7.96
C ALA A 159 -28.53 -1.28 8.43
N CYS A 160 -27.46 -2.07 8.30
CA CYS A 160 -27.47 -3.49 8.69
C CYS A 160 -26.41 -3.89 9.74
N GLY A 161 -25.62 -2.94 10.24
CA GLY A 161 -24.57 -3.18 11.23
C GLY A 161 -23.33 -3.92 10.71
N ALA A 162 -23.31 -4.38 9.46
CA ALA A 162 -22.21 -5.15 8.90
C ALA A 162 -20.89 -4.38 8.90
N GLU A 163 -19.81 -5.03 9.35
CA GLU A 163 -18.45 -4.52 9.30
C GLU A 163 -17.68 -5.14 8.12
N HIS A 164 -16.93 -4.31 7.40
CA HIS A 164 -16.13 -4.70 6.25
C HIS A 164 -14.67 -4.31 6.49
N PHE A 165 -13.76 -5.26 6.26
CA PHE A 165 -12.33 -5.08 6.47
C PHE A 165 -11.57 -5.07 5.14
N PRO A 166 -10.44 -4.36 5.06
CA PRO A 166 -9.55 -4.41 3.89
C PRO A 166 -9.05 -5.84 3.68
N ARG A 167 -9.10 -6.30 2.43
CA ARG A 167 -8.64 -7.64 2.04
C ARG A 167 -7.14 -7.62 1.76
N THR A 168 -6.38 -8.40 2.53
CA THR A 168 -4.98 -8.74 2.21
C THR A 168 -4.96 -10.01 1.36
N ASP A 169 -4.52 -9.90 0.11
CA ASP A 169 -4.29 -11.05 -0.77
C ASP A 169 -2.83 -11.51 -0.68
N PRO A 170 -2.51 -12.63 0.00
CA PRO A 170 -1.15 -13.11 0.12
C PRO A 170 -0.63 -13.63 -1.23
N VAL A 171 0.58 -13.20 -1.60
CA VAL A 171 1.26 -13.61 -2.84
C VAL A 171 2.61 -14.22 -2.49
N ALA A 172 2.92 -15.39 -3.06
CA ALA A 172 4.24 -16.00 -2.98
C ALA A 172 5.00 -15.78 -4.30
N ILE A 173 6.26 -15.36 -4.19
CA ILE A 173 7.22 -15.33 -5.30
C ILE A 173 8.30 -16.36 -4.98
N MET A 174 8.56 -17.29 -5.89
CA MET A 174 9.50 -18.39 -5.70
C MET A 174 10.57 -18.38 -6.78
N LEU A 175 11.83 -18.55 -6.39
CA LEU A 175 12.92 -18.84 -7.31
C LEU A 175 12.94 -20.35 -7.57
N VAL A 176 12.63 -20.76 -8.80
CA VAL A 176 12.72 -22.18 -9.21
C VAL A 176 14.11 -22.44 -9.76
N THR A 177 14.84 -23.39 -9.17
CA THR A 177 16.23 -23.72 -9.52
C THR A 177 16.41 -25.14 -10.04
N ASP A 178 17.45 -25.35 -10.85
CA ASP A 178 17.92 -26.63 -11.36
C ASP A 178 19.46 -26.60 -11.40
N GLY A 179 20.10 -27.09 -10.33
CA GLY A 179 21.52 -26.87 -10.09
C GLY A 179 21.85 -25.38 -10.02
N GLU A 180 22.78 -24.92 -10.86
CA GLU A 180 23.19 -23.52 -10.99
C GLU A 180 22.23 -22.66 -11.83
N ARG A 181 21.19 -23.26 -12.42
CA ARG A 181 20.23 -22.58 -13.30
C ARG A 181 19.00 -22.15 -12.51
N CYS A 182 18.34 -21.07 -12.95
CA CYS A 182 17.03 -20.68 -12.43
C CYS A 182 16.06 -20.29 -13.56
N LEU A 183 14.76 -20.48 -13.30
CA LEU A 183 13.70 -20.10 -14.22
C LEU A 183 13.26 -18.65 -13.96
N LEU A 184 13.39 -17.79 -14.98
CA LEU A 184 12.94 -16.40 -14.95
C LEU A 184 11.78 -16.19 -15.92
N GLY A 185 10.68 -15.63 -15.43
CA GLY A 185 9.55 -15.21 -16.25
C GLY A 185 9.68 -13.76 -16.71
N SER A 186 9.37 -13.48 -17.98
CA SER A 186 9.22 -12.12 -18.50
C SER A 186 7.82 -11.95 -19.09
N PRO A 187 7.03 -10.93 -18.68
CA PRO A 187 5.67 -10.74 -19.15
C PRO A 187 5.64 -10.48 -20.66
N ARG A 188 4.60 -10.98 -21.34
CA ARG A 188 4.52 -11.03 -22.81
C ARG A 188 4.77 -9.68 -23.52
N ALA A 189 4.46 -8.55 -22.89
CA ALA A 189 4.73 -7.22 -23.44
C ALA A 189 6.24 -6.88 -23.57
N ALA A 190 7.09 -7.39 -22.68
CA ALA A 190 8.53 -7.11 -22.68
C ALA A 190 9.29 -7.80 -23.84
N TRP A 191 8.68 -8.78 -24.50
CA TRP A 191 9.28 -9.50 -25.63
C TRP A 191 9.42 -8.62 -26.90
N ARG A 192 8.62 -7.55 -27.03
CA ARG A 192 8.72 -6.59 -28.14
C ARG A 192 9.83 -5.54 -28.00
N ILE A 193 10.43 -5.41 -26.81
CA ILE A 193 11.46 -4.39 -26.53
C ILE A 193 12.87 -5.01 -26.61
N ARG A 194 12.98 -6.34 -26.60
CA ARG A 194 14.24 -7.08 -26.45
C ARG A 194 15.08 -7.29 -27.71
N ALA A 195 14.78 -6.58 -28.80
CA ALA A 195 15.60 -6.62 -30.02
C ALA A 195 16.92 -5.84 -29.88
N CYS A 196 16.97 -4.83 -29.01
CA CYS A 196 18.17 -4.05 -28.70
C CYS A 196 18.25 -3.71 -27.20
N ILE A 197 19.46 -3.42 -26.72
CA ILE A 197 19.85 -2.96 -25.36
C ILE A 197 19.97 -4.07 -24.28
N PRO A 198 21.20 -4.36 -23.81
CA PRO A 198 21.47 -5.17 -22.63
C PRO A 198 21.75 -4.31 -21.38
N HIS A 199 20.71 -3.90 -20.66
CA HIS A 199 20.88 -3.46 -19.26
C HIS A 199 19.63 -3.77 -18.42
N TRP A 200 19.86 -4.02 -17.12
CA TRP A 200 18.83 -4.16 -16.07
C TRP A 200 18.25 -2.76 -15.79
N LEU A 201 17.01 -2.46 -15.40
CA LEU A 201 15.93 -3.15 -14.68
C LEU A 201 14.60 -2.78 -15.42
N ALA A 202 13.35 -3.02 -15.02
CA ALA A 202 12.68 -3.71 -13.90
C ALA A 202 11.30 -4.23 -14.43
N LEU A 203 10.38 -4.66 -13.56
CA LEU A 203 8.96 -4.67 -13.94
C LEU A 203 7.96 -4.57 -12.77
N SER A 204 6.88 -3.81 -13.02
CA SER A 204 5.70 -3.67 -12.16
C SER A 204 4.59 -4.62 -12.62
N ILE A 205 3.89 -5.25 -11.68
CA ILE A 205 2.70 -6.07 -11.97
C ILE A 205 1.49 -5.37 -11.35
N ARG A 206 0.65 -4.78 -12.20
CA ARG A 206 -0.75 -4.48 -11.86
C ARG A 206 -1.51 -5.81 -11.81
N ALA A 207 -2.21 -6.05 -10.71
CA ALA A 207 -3.16 -7.15 -10.60
C ALA A 207 -4.57 -6.66 -10.96
N ASN A 208 -5.25 -7.32 -11.90
CA ASN A 208 -6.71 -7.47 -11.79
C ASN A 208 -7.27 -8.68 -12.57
N ARG A 209 -8.28 -9.27 -11.93
CA ARG A 209 -9.44 -10.02 -12.44
C ARG A 209 -9.36 -11.51 -12.84
N SER A 210 -10.45 -12.17 -12.42
CA SER A 210 -11.00 -13.49 -12.74
C SER A 210 -10.30 -14.76 -12.22
N ARG A 211 -10.82 -15.20 -11.06
CA ARG A 211 -11.24 -16.57 -10.66
C ARG A 211 -10.69 -17.79 -11.44
N LYS A 212 -10.35 -18.82 -10.63
CA LYS A 212 -9.88 -20.18 -10.92
C LYS A 212 -8.36 -20.29 -11.07
N PRO A 213 -7.70 -21.24 -10.36
CA PRO A 213 -6.30 -21.55 -10.62
C PRO A 213 -6.20 -22.23 -11.99
N CYS A 214 -5.74 -21.48 -12.99
CA CYS A 214 -5.32 -22.07 -14.26
C CYS A 214 -4.07 -22.91 -14.03
N VAL A 215 -4.27 -24.19 -13.72
CA VAL A 215 -3.25 -25.22 -13.94
C VAL A 215 -2.94 -25.20 -15.44
N VAL A 216 -1.82 -24.59 -15.81
CA VAL A 216 -1.34 -24.53 -17.20
C VAL A 216 -0.88 -25.93 -17.59
N LYS A 217 -1.84 -26.77 -17.98
CA LYS A 217 -1.64 -28.16 -18.37
C LYS A 217 -1.24 -28.24 -19.85
N TYR A 218 -0.11 -27.64 -20.22
CA TYR A 218 0.53 -27.96 -21.49
C TYR A 218 1.12 -29.37 -21.40
N GLY A 219 0.55 -30.29 -22.18
CA GLY A 219 0.88 -31.69 -22.09
C GLY A 219 2.20 -32.03 -22.78
N ARG A 220 3.20 -32.42 -21.97
CA ARG A 220 3.90 -33.71 -22.09
C ARG A 220 4.55 -34.02 -20.73
N LYS A 221 4.18 -35.15 -20.11
CA LYS A 221 5.06 -35.84 -19.13
C LYS A 221 6.32 -36.27 -19.90
N PRO A 222 7.53 -36.30 -19.29
CA PRO A 222 7.85 -36.62 -17.89
C PRO A 222 8.43 -35.43 -17.12
N ALA A 223 8.78 -35.48 -15.83
CA ALA A 223 8.74 -36.55 -14.84
C ALA A 223 8.18 -36.01 -13.50
N SER A 224 7.76 -36.89 -12.60
CA SER A 224 7.35 -36.51 -11.24
C SER A 224 8.57 -36.09 -10.40
N ARG A 225 8.75 -34.78 -10.17
CA ARG A 225 9.61 -34.25 -9.09
C ARG A 225 8.80 -33.30 -8.22
N SER A 226 8.52 -33.74 -6.99
CA SER A 226 8.03 -32.86 -5.91
C SER A 226 9.16 -31.92 -5.47
N PRO A 227 8.91 -30.62 -5.22
CA PRO A 227 9.89 -29.79 -4.54
C PRO A 227 10.17 -30.36 -3.14
N ARG A 228 11.44 -30.62 -2.83
CA ARG A 228 11.94 -30.96 -1.48
C ARG A 228 13.12 -30.03 -1.18
N SER A 229 12.86 -28.93 -0.48
CA SER A 229 13.87 -28.03 0.08
C SER A 229 13.21 -27.04 1.05
N PRO A 230 13.97 -26.41 1.97
CA PRO A 230 13.40 -25.75 3.15
C PRO A 230 12.56 -24.52 2.80
N ILE A 231 11.48 -24.36 3.56
CA ILE A 231 10.64 -23.17 3.56
C ILE A 231 11.43 -22.05 4.26
N THR A 232 11.90 -21.05 3.51
CA THR A 232 12.33 -19.76 4.08
C THR A 232 11.19 -19.24 4.98
N PRO A 233 11.45 -18.80 6.23
CA PRO A 233 10.38 -18.49 7.17
C PRO A 233 9.38 -17.52 6.55
N PRO A 234 8.06 -17.82 6.59
CA PRO A 234 7.06 -16.98 5.96
C PRO A 234 7.06 -15.60 6.62
N SER A 235 7.14 -14.55 5.80
CA SER A 235 6.68 -13.22 6.22
C SER A 235 5.21 -13.35 6.67
N PRO A 236 4.79 -12.71 7.78
CA PRO A 236 3.50 -13.00 8.41
C PRO A 236 2.30 -12.62 7.52
N GLY A 237 1.81 -13.60 6.76
CA GLY A 237 0.45 -13.64 6.24
C GLY A 237 -0.50 -14.16 7.33
N PRO A 238 -1.72 -13.61 7.48
CA PRO A 238 -2.54 -13.89 8.65
C PRO A 238 -3.28 -15.23 8.52
N PHE A 239 -2.87 -16.26 9.28
CA PHE A 239 -3.79 -17.34 9.66
C PHE A 239 -3.49 -17.98 11.03
N ARG A 240 -4.46 -17.79 11.93
CA ARG A 240 -4.86 -18.58 13.13
C ARG A 240 -3.82 -19.37 13.92
N ARG A 241 -3.90 -19.20 15.25
CA ARG A 241 -4.08 -20.33 16.16
C ARG A 241 -5.47 -20.26 16.81
N ARG A 242 -6.20 -21.37 16.70
CA ARG A 242 -7.53 -21.69 17.25
C ARG A 242 -8.54 -20.56 17.11
#